data_AF-A0AAW7S031-F1
#
_entry.id   AF-A0AAW7S031-F1
#
_cell.length_a   1.000
_cell.length_b   1.000
_cell.length_c   1.000
_cell.angle_alpha   90.00
_cell.angle_beta   90.00
_cell.angle_gamma   90.00
#
_symmetry.space_group_name_H-M   'P 1'
#
loop_
_entity.id
_entity.type
_entity.pdbx_description
1 polymer ?
#
loop_
_entity_poly.entity_id
_entity_poly.type
_entity_poly.pdbx_seq_one_letter_code
_entity_poly.pdbx_strand_id
1 'polypeptide(L)'
;MKYYSKHIGDFATATRLLNLTERGAYNELMDYYYSSEKPLPADLDALCRIAGAFSEQERAAVDKVSKQFFEKVDGQLFHEKIEEQILSYNEEAEKNRLNGGKGGRPRKTDKNPVGNPEGSVSDTQRQTQKKANPVTSNHISKPNGLDKGKKAPVAPFALPDWIPEVAWNDFVAMRKQMRKPMGEAAIKLAVKALEKLRGEGNEPQAVIEQSIMRGWTGLFPLRGDFAKTTKQASRHSGFDQVDYREGVNSDGSF
;
A
#
# COMPACT_ATOMS: atom_id res chain seq x y z
N MET A 1 -19.93 -4.58 9.39
CA MET A 1 -18.46 -4.34 9.31
C MET A 1 -18.07 -3.23 10.26
N LYS A 2 -16.79 -3.08 10.64
CA LYS A 2 -16.36 -1.92 11.46
C LYS A 2 -16.23 -0.61 10.67
N TYR A 3 -15.91 -0.71 9.39
CA TYR A 3 -15.80 0.41 8.45
C TYR A 3 -16.03 -0.11 7.03
N TYR A 4 -16.42 0.77 6.12
CA TYR A 4 -16.45 0.50 4.69
C TYR A 4 -15.94 1.73 3.92
N SER A 5 -15.43 1.53 2.71
CA SER A 5 -14.92 2.63 1.87
C SER A 5 -16.05 3.19 1.01
N LYS A 6 -16.54 4.37 1.35
CA LYS A 6 -17.54 5.08 0.52
C LYS A 6 -16.85 5.83 -0.62
N HIS A 7 -16.93 5.29 -1.83
CA HIS A 7 -16.42 5.97 -3.02
C HIS A 7 -17.32 7.13 -3.41
N ILE A 8 -16.92 8.36 -3.04
CA ILE A 8 -17.75 9.57 -3.24
C ILE A 8 -18.09 9.81 -4.72
N GLY A 9 -17.17 9.48 -5.65
CA GLY A 9 -17.40 9.59 -7.09
C GLY A 9 -18.52 8.67 -7.57
N ASP A 10 -18.41 7.37 -7.30
CA ASP A 10 -19.45 6.37 -7.61
C ASP A 10 -20.78 6.75 -6.97
N PHE A 11 -20.74 7.16 -5.70
CA PHE A 11 -21.92 7.60 -4.98
C PHE A 11 -22.59 8.81 -5.66
N ALA A 12 -21.83 9.85 -5.99
CA ALA A 12 -22.35 11.04 -6.65
C ALA A 12 -22.94 10.73 -8.02
N THR A 13 -22.30 9.85 -8.80
CA THR A 13 -22.80 9.40 -10.11
C THR A 13 -24.11 8.62 -9.95
N ALA A 14 -24.15 7.64 -9.04
CA ALA A 14 -25.33 6.81 -8.80
C ALA A 14 -26.53 7.63 -8.29
N THR A 15 -26.28 8.59 -7.40
CA THR A 15 -27.34 9.41 -6.78
C THR A 15 -27.62 10.71 -7.53
N ARG A 16 -27.05 10.93 -8.73
CA ARG A 16 -27.12 12.24 -9.42
C ARG A 16 -28.55 12.69 -9.73
N LEU A 17 -29.43 11.74 -10.03
CA LEU A 17 -30.83 11.99 -10.41
C LEU A 17 -31.81 11.90 -9.23
N LEU A 18 -31.31 11.63 -8.03
CA LEU A 18 -32.14 11.55 -6.83
C LEU A 18 -32.35 12.94 -6.23
N ASN A 19 -33.56 13.19 -5.73
CA ASN A 19 -33.79 14.36 -4.88
C ASN A 19 -33.15 14.16 -3.49
N LEU A 20 -33.17 15.20 -2.65
CA LEU A 20 -32.54 15.15 -1.32
C LEU A 20 -33.12 14.06 -0.41
N THR A 21 -34.44 13.87 -0.44
CA THR A 21 -35.13 12.86 0.36
C THR A 21 -34.76 11.44 -0.10
N GLU A 22 -34.77 11.19 -1.41
CA GLU A 22 -34.36 9.91 -2.01
C GLU A 22 -32.89 9.61 -1.74
N ARG A 23 -32.01 10.61 -1.83
CA ARG A 23 -30.59 10.44 -1.54
C ARG A 23 -30.34 10.15 -0.06
N GLY A 24 -31.13 10.75 0.83
CA GLY A 24 -31.16 10.43 2.26
C GLY A 24 -31.56 8.98 2.49
N ALA A 25 -32.71 8.57 1.95
CA ALA A 25 -33.20 7.19 2.04
C ALA A 25 -32.16 6.17 1.51
N TYR A 26 -31.56 6.43 0.35
CA TYR A 26 -30.51 5.57 -0.20
C TYR A 26 -29.30 5.47 0.74
N ASN A 27 -28.82 6.58 1.31
CA ASN A 27 -27.72 6.53 2.27
C ASN A 27 -28.03 5.67 3.49
N GLU A 28 -29.18 5.88 4.12
CA GLU A 28 -29.56 5.14 5.34
C GLU A 28 -29.71 3.64 5.08
N LEU A 29 -30.31 3.26 3.95
CA LEU A 29 -30.41 1.86 3.54
C LEU A 29 -29.02 1.23 3.30
N MET A 30 -28.12 1.94 2.62
CA MET A 30 -26.74 1.46 2.40
C MET A 30 -25.98 1.32 3.72
N ASP A 31 -26.05 2.32 4.60
CA ASP A 31 -25.37 2.32 5.90
C ASP A 31 -25.87 1.18 6.79
N TYR A 32 -27.18 0.93 6.82
CA TYR A 32 -27.76 -0.22 7.51
C TYR A 32 -27.27 -1.55 6.93
N TYR A 33 -27.21 -1.68 5.60
CA TYR A 33 -26.72 -2.88 4.94
C TYR A 33 -25.28 -3.18 5.34
N TYR A 34 -24.36 -2.22 5.23
CA TYR A 34 -22.96 -2.41 5.63
C TYR A 34 -22.78 -2.66 7.14
N SER A 35 -23.63 -2.04 7.97
CA SER A 35 -23.60 -2.21 9.41
C SER A 35 -24.03 -3.63 9.82
N SER A 36 -25.16 -4.09 9.27
CA SER A 36 -25.75 -5.40 9.56
C SER A 36 -25.09 -6.56 8.82
N GLU A 37 -24.38 -6.29 7.73
CA GLU A 37 -23.83 -7.29 6.79
C GLU A 37 -24.88 -8.27 6.27
N LYS A 38 -26.14 -7.84 6.19
CA LYS A 38 -27.27 -8.68 5.78
C LYS A 38 -28.11 -7.96 4.74
N PRO A 39 -28.70 -8.70 3.79
CA PRO A 39 -29.61 -8.12 2.82
C PRO A 39 -30.82 -7.49 3.50
N LEU A 40 -31.32 -6.43 2.89
CA LEU A 40 -32.44 -5.65 3.41
C LEU A 40 -33.75 -6.46 3.30
N PRO A 41 -34.71 -6.27 4.21
CA PRO A 41 -36.04 -6.86 4.04
C PRO A 41 -36.74 -6.25 2.82
N ALA A 42 -37.49 -7.05 2.06
CA ALA A 42 -38.29 -6.52 0.94
C ALA A 42 -39.63 -5.91 1.37
N ASP A 43 -39.94 -5.93 2.67
CA ASP A 43 -41.11 -5.28 3.26
C ASP A 43 -40.89 -3.76 3.37
N LEU A 44 -41.81 -2.98 2.78
CA LEU A 44 -41.66 -1.53 2.72
C LEU A 44 -41.70 -0.89 4.11
N ASP A 45 -42.53 -1.40 5.02
CA ASP A 45 -42.63 -0.83 6.38
C ASP A 45 -41.35 -1.08 7.19
N ALA A 46 -40.72 -2.25 7.02
CA ALA A 46 -39.41 -2.53 7.58
C ALA A 46 -38.32 -1.60 6.98
N LEU A 47 -38.33 -1.38 5.66
CA LEU A 47 -37.40 -0.44 5.00
C LEU A 47 -37.59 1.00 5.50
N CYS A 48 -38.83 1.44 5.66
CA CYS A 48 -39.12 2.78 6.17
C CYS A 48 -38.63 2.96 7.61
N ARG A 49 -38.77 1.94 8.46
CA ARG A 49 -38.20 1.94 9.82
C ARG A 49 -36.67 2.01 9.81
N ILE A 50 -36.02 1.28 8.90
CA ILE A 50 -34.56 1.32 8.73
C ILE A 50 -34.10 2.71 8.29
N ALA A 51 -34.78 3.30 7.31
CA ALA A 51 -34.42 4.60 6.74
C ALA A 51 -34.88 5.80 7.59
N GLY A 52 -35.63 5.57 8.67
CA GLY A 52 -36.24 6.66 9.47
C GLY A 52 -37.30 7.46 8.71
N ALA A 53 -37.96 6.86 7.72
CA ALA A 53 -38.95 7.49 6.86
C ALA A 53 -40.36 7.36 7.45
N PHE A 54 -40.96 8.49 7.89
CA PHE A 54 -42.27 8.51 8.54
C PHE A 54 -43.35 9.23 7.73
N SER A 55 -42.96 10.23 6.94
CA SER A 55 -43.89 10.95 6.06
C SER A 55 -44.19 10.15 4.79
N GLU A 56 -45.34 10.42 4.16
CA GLU A 56 -45.69 9.79 2.88
C GLU A 56 -44.64 10.04 1.80
N GLN A 57 -44.06 11.25 1.78
CA GLN A 57 -43.00 11.62 0.85
C GLN A 57 -41.73 10.80 1.07
N GLU A 58 -41.30 10.60 2.32
CA GLU A 58 -40.14 9.77 2.64
C GLU A 58 -40.39 8.30 2.34
N ARG A 59 -41.58 7.77 2.67
CA ARG A 59 -41.96 6.38 2.36
C ARG A 59 -41.95 6.13 0.85
N ALA A 60 -42.48 7.06 0.07
CA ALA A 60 -42.43 6.99 -1.40
C ALA A 60 -40.98 7.04 -1.93
N ALA A 61 -40.11 7.84 -1.31
CA ALA A 61 -38.69 7.88 -1.65
C ALA A 61 -37.99 6.54 -1.36
N VAL A 62 -38.26 5.91 -0.21
CA VAL A 62 -37.74 4.58 0.15
C VAL A 62 -38.21 3.52 -0.85
N ASP A 63 -39.52 3.49 -1.18
CA ASP A 63 -40.07 2.56 -2.17
C ASP A 63 -39.38 2.71 -3.54
N LYS A 64 -39.25 3.93 -4.04
CA LYS A 64 -38.57 4.21 -5.32
C LYS A 64 -37.11 3.77 -5.30
N VAL A 65 -36.36 4.15 -4.26
CA VAL A 65 -34.94 3.82 -4.13
C VAL A 65 -34.73 2.31 -4.01
N SER A 66 -35.55 1.63 -3.20
CA SER A 66 -35.47 0.17 -3.03
C SER A 66 -35.62 -0.58 -4.35
N LYS A 67 -36.57 -0.18 -5.19
CA LYS A 67 -36.79 -0.78 -6.53
C LYS A 67 -35.70 -0.43 -7.53
N GLN A 68 -35.07 0.72 -7.40
CA GLN A 68 -34.08 1.21 -8.37
C GLN A 68 -32.68 0.64 -8.13
N PHE A 69 -32.26 0.48 -6.87
CA PHE A 69 -30.86 0.15 -6.53
C PHE A 69 -30.68 -1.26 -5.96
N PHE A 70 -31.76 -1.97 -5.63
CA PHE A 70 -31.67 -3.28 -5.01
C PHE A 70 -32.43 -4.33 -5.81
N GLU A 71 -31.85 -5.53 -5.88
CA GLU A 71 -32.47 -6.68 -6.51
C GLU A 71 -33.27 -7.46 -5.49
N LYS A 72 -34.54 -7.74 -5.81
CA LYS A 72 -35.41 -8.54 -4.94
C LYS A 72 -35.27 -10.02 -5.23
N VAL A 73 -34.75 -10.77 -4.26
CA VAL A 73 -34.59 -12.23 -4.32
C VAL A 73 -35.14 -12.81 -3.02
N ASP A 74 -36.06 -13.78 -3.12
CA ASP A 74 -36.63 -14.53 -1.99
C ASP A 74 -37.14 -13.67 -0.80
N GLY A 75 -37.72 -12.49 -1.08
CA GLY A 75 -38.23 -11.59 -0.05
C GLY A 75 -37.16 -10.72 0.64
N GLN A 76 -35.94 -10.71 0.10
CA GLN A 76 -34.84 -9.87 0.55
C GLN A 76 -34.36 -9.00 -0.62
N LEU A 77 -33.67 -7.90 -0.28
CA LEU A 77 -33.15 -6.92 -1.22
C LEU A 77 -31.63 -6.91 -1.14
N PHE A 78 -31.00 -7.23 -2.27
CA PHE A 78 -29.57 -7.36 -2.42
C PHE A 78 -28.98 -6.18 -3.20
N HIS A 79 -27.73 -5.85 -2.88
CA HIS A 79 -26.95 -4.89 -3.66
C HIS A 79 -25.62 -5.53 -4.04
N GLU A 80 -25.42 -5.78 -5.33
CA GLU A 80 -24.27 -6.53 -5.90
C GLU A 80 -22.92 -6.08 -5.32
N LYS A 81 -22.60 -4.78 -5.40
CA LYS A 81 -21.33 -4.25 -4.90
C LYS A 81 -21.14 -4.41 -3.38
N ILE A 82 -22.23 -4.36 -2.60
CA ILE A 82 -22.14 -4.50 -1.14
C ILE A 82 -21.81 -5.95 -0.79
N GLU A 83 -22.48 -6.90 -1.45
CA GLU A 83 -22.24 -8.33 -1.28
C GLU A 83 -20.79 -8.71 -1.63
N GLU A 84 -20.26 -8.20 -2.75
CA GLU A 84 -18.87 -8.41 -3.13
C GLU A 84 -17.89 -7.87 -2.06
N GLN A 85 -18.16 -6.68 -1.53
CA GLN A 85 -17.34 -6.08 -0.49
C GLN A 85 -17.41 -6.84 0.84
N ILE A 86 -18.61 -7.27 1.26
CA ILE A 86 -18.81 -8.07 2.47
C ILE A 86 -18.07 -9.40 2.34
N LEU A 87 -18.19 -10.09 1.21
CA LEU A 87 -17.49 -11.35 0.96
C LEU A 87 -15.98 -11.19 1.08
N SER A 88 -15.41 -10.21 0.35
CA SER A 88 -13.97 -9.93 0.36
C SER A 88 -13.46 -9.60 1.76
N TYR A 89 -14.17 -8.73 2.49
CA TYR A 89 -13.81 -8.38 3.87
C TYR A 89 -13.88 -9.57 4.81
N ASN A 90 -14.91 -10.40 4.70
CA ASN A 90 -15.08 -11.58 5.55
C ASN A 90 -13.97 -12.60 5.27
N GLU A 91 -13.60 -12.83 4.01
CA GLU A 91 -12.45 -13.66 3.67
C GLU A 91 -11.13 -13.15 4.27
N GLU A 92 -10.88 -11.84 4.21
CA GLU A 92 -9.69 -11.24 4.80
C GLU A 92 -9.71 -11.32 6.32
N ALA A 93 -10.87 -11.06 6.94
CA ALA A 93 -11.07 -11.17 8.38
C ALA A 93 -10.83 -12.61 8.87
N GLU A 94 -11.31 -13.62 8.13
CA GLU A 94 -11.06 -15.04 8.36
C GLU A 94 -9.57 -15.38 8.27
N LYS A 95 -8.90 -15.01 7.18
CA LYS A 95 -7.44 -15.20 7.00
C LYS A 95 -6.65 -14.57 8.14
N ASN A 96 -7.01 -13.35 8.53
CA ASN A 96 -6.38 -12.63 9.63
C ASN A 96 -6.65 -13.29 10.98
N ARG A 97 -7.85 -13.81 11.22
CA ARG A 97 -8.17 -14.57 12.44
C ARG A 97 -7.35 -15.85 12.54
N LEU A 98 -7.24 -16.60 11.44
CA LEU A 98 -6.42 -17.82 11.36
C LEU A 98 -4.94 -17.52 11.62
N ASN A 99 -4.41 -16.45 11.03
CA ASN A 99 -3.04 -16.01 11.27
C ASN A 99 -2.81 -15.52 12.71
N GLY A 100 -3.78 -14.80 13.27
CA GLY A 100 -3.75 -14.36 14.67
C GLY A 100 -3.74 -15.53 15.65
N GLY A 101 -4.51 -16.59 15.37
CA GLY A 101 -4.54 -17.82 16.16
C GLY A 101 -3.22 -18.59 16.17
N LYS A 102 -2.40 -18.46 15.12
CA LYS A 102 -1.04 -19.04 15.06
C LYS A 102 -0.02 -18.28 15.92
N GLY A 103 -0.40 -17.11 16.46
CA GLY A 103 0.46 -16.24 17.25
C GLY A 103 1.38 -15.39 16.36
N GLY A 104 1.21 -14.06 16.42
CA GLY A 104 2.08 -13.11 15.72
C GLY A 104 3.36 -12.76 16.49
N ARG A 105 3.39 -13.04 17.79
CA ARG A 105 4.55 -12.80 18.65
C ARG A 105 5.41 -14.05 18.65
N PRO A 106 6.69 -13.99 18.21
CA PRO A 106 7.62 -15.09 18.42
C PRO A 106 7.61 -15.50 19.90
N ARG A 107 7.53 -16.80 20.18
CA ARG A 107 7.69 -17.29 21.56
C ARG A 107 9.00 -16.73 22.09
N LYS A 108 8.96 -16.10 23.27
CA LYS A 108 10.19 -15.73 23.98
C LYS A 108 10.99 -17.02 24.13
N THR A 109 12.16 -17.08 23.53
CA THR A 109 13.17 -18.07 23.88
C THR A 109 13.63 -17.75 25.29
N ASP A 110 13.66 -18.75 26.18
CA ASP A 110 14.00 -18.59 27.62
C ASP A 110 15.43 -18.07 27.91
N LYS A 111 16.18 -17.67 26.87
CA LYS A 111 17.43 -16.94 27.02
C LYS A 111 17.16 -15.45 27.15
N ASN A 112 16.68 -15.03 28.32
CA ASN A 112 16.90 -13.65 28.73
C ASN A 112 18.43 -13.41 28.75
N PRO A 113 18.95 -12.33 28.15
CA PRO A 113 20.30 -11.89 28.44
C PRO A 113 20.41 -11.67 29.96
N VAL A 114 21.38 -12.31 30.60
CA VAL A 114 21.70 -12.08 32.01
C VAL A 114 22.19 -10.64 32.12
N GLY A 115 21.36 -9.76 32.70
CA GLY A 115 21.71 -8.36 32.89
C GLY A 115 20.51 -7.42 32.75
N ASN A 116 19.55 -7.50 33.69
CA ASN A 116 18.72 -6.36 34.01
C ASN A 116 18.70 -6.21 35.53
N PRO A 117 19.01 -5.04 36.10
CA PRO A 117 19.16 -4.89 37.54
C PRO A 117 17.84 -5.14 38.28
N GLU A 118 17.93 -5.84 39.41
CA GLU A 118 16.82 -6.10 40.32
C GLU A 118 16.24 -4.78 40.84
N GLY A 119 15.09 -4.40 40.31
CA GLY A 119 14.46 -3.15 40.66
C GLY A 119 13.27 -2.80 39.77
N SER A 120 12.30 -3.72 39.63
CA SER A 120 10.98 -3.31 39.16
C SER A 120 9.91 -4.13 39.87
N VAL A 121 9.38 -3.53 40.94
CA VAL A 121 8.23 -4.02 41.69
C VAL A 121 7.08 -4.35 40.72
N SER A 122 6.66 -5.60 40.77
CA SER A 122 5.52 -6.12 40.02
C SER A 122 4.24 -5.77 40.75
N ASP A 123 3.76 -4.54 40.59
CA ASP A 123 2.36 -4.22 40.84
C ASP A 123 1.93 -3.07 39.95
N THR A 124 1.39 -3.41 38.79
CA THR A 124 0.52 -2.49 38.04
C THR A 124 -0.71 -3.28 37.66
N GLN A 125 -1.76 -3.12 38.46
CA GLN A 125 -3.12 -3.44 38.07
C GLN A 125 -3.42 -2.71 36.76
N ARG A 126 -3.41 -3.43 35.65
CA ARG A 126 -3.87 -2.91 34.36
C ARG A 126 -5.38 -2.73 34.43
N GLN A 127 -5.83 -1.53 34.85
CA GLN A 127 -7.12 -1.04 34.39
C GLN A 127 -7.04 -0.90 32.86
N THR A 128 -7.76 -1.75 32.15
CA THR A 128 -7.95 -1.65 30.70
C THR A 128 -8.78 -0.41 30.39
N GLN A 129 -8.14 0.75 30.30
CA GLN A 129 -8.74 1.88 29.61
C GLN A 129 -8.76 1.54 28.12
N LYS A 130 -9.96 1.31 27.58
CA LYS A 130 -10.24 1.29 26.13
C LYS A 130 -9.88 2.66 25.55
N LYS A 131 -8.60 2.90 25.28
CA LYS A 131 -8.19 4.03 24.45
C LYS A 131 -8.56 3.67 23.01
N ALA A 132 -9.43 4.48 22.42
CA ALA A 132 -9.79 4.42 21.03
C ALA A 132 -8.51 4.42 20.18
N ASN A 133 -8.42 3.47 19.24
CA ASN A 133 -7.33 3.41 18.29
C ASN A 133 -7.36 4.71 17.45
N PRO A 134 -6.21 5.38 17.22
CA PRO A 134 -6.15 6.54 16.35
C PRO A 134 -6.53 6.12 14.92
N VAL A 135 -7.37 6.95 14.29
CA VAL A 135 -7.78 6.87 12.89
C VAL A 135 -6.52 6.75 12.02
N THR A 136 -6.28 5.56 11.47
CA THR A 136 -5.21 5.35 10.50
C THR A 136 -5.55 6.14 9.25
N SER A 137 -4.67 7.09 8.93
CA SER A 137 -4.59 7.81 7.66
C SER A 137 -4.72 6.83 6.48
N ASN A 138 -5.70 7.09 5.62
CA ASN A 138 -5.97 6.34 4.40
C ASN A 138 -4.83 6.49 3.40
N HIS A 139 -3.81 5.63 3.47
CA HIS A 139 -3.00 5.34 2.29
C HIS A 139 -3.78 4.33 1.43
N ILE A 140 -4.44 4.84 0.40
CA ILE A 140 -5.12 4.06 -0.64
C ILE A 140 -4.06 3.25 -1.39
N SER A 141 -3.75 2.07 -0.87
CA SER A 141 -3.16 1.00 -1.67
C SER A 141 -4.33 0.35 -2.41
N LYS A 142 -4.57 0.76 -3.66
CA LYS A 142 -5.57 0.11 -4.52
C LYS A 142 -5.28 -1.40 -4.56
N PRO A 143 -6.21 -2.29 -4.17
CA PRO A 143 -6.17 -3.65 -4.67
C PRO A 143 -6.72 -3.60 -6.08
N ASN A 144 -5.85 -3.50 -7.08
CA ASN A 144 -6.26 -3.64 -8.47
C ASN A 144 -6.43 -5.13 -8.77
N GLY A 145 -7.45 -5.74 -8.16
CA GLY A 145 -7.98 -7.05 -8.51
C GLY A 145 -8.90 -6.92 -9.72
N LEU A 146 -8.33 -6.63 -10.88
CA LEU A 146 -8.98 -6.91 -12.14
C LEU A 146 -8.24 -8.09 -12.76
N ASP A 147 -8.98 -9.18 -12.82
CA ASP A 147 -8.76 -10.35 -13.65
C ASP A 147 -8.10 -9.93 -14.98
N LYS A 148 -6.81 -10.22 -15.12
CA LYS A 148 -6.16 -10.20 -16.43
C LYS A 148 -6.16 -11.63 -16.90
N GLY A 149 -7.24 -11.98 -17.60
CA GLY A 149 -7.28 -13.10 -18.51
C GLY A 149 -5.94 -13.25 -19.22
N LYS A 150 -5.47 -14.50 -19.29
CA LYS A 150 -4.23 -14.94 -19.90
C LYS A 150 -3.95 -14.15 -21.18
N LYS A 151 -3.09 -13.13 -21.09
CA LYS A 151 -2.50 -12.53 -22.29
C LYS A 151 -1.53 -13.56 -22.86
N ALA A 152 -1.72 -13.87 -24.13
CA ALA A 152 -0.86 -14.72 -24.93
C ALA A 152 0.62 -14.33 -24.77
N PRO A 153 1.58 -15.25 -24.98
CA PRO A 153 3.00 -14.97 -24.83
C PRO A 153 3.38 -13.83 -25.78
N VAL A 154 3.71 -12.67 -25.22
CA VAL A 154 4.20 -11.53 -26.00
C VAL A 154 5.66 -11.82 -26.35
N ALA A 155 6.00 -11.63 -27.63
CA ALA A 155 7.32 -11.91 -28.20
C ALA A 155 8.49 -11.36 -27.33
N PRO A 156 9.63 -12.06 -27.29
CA PRO A 156 10.77 -11.67 -26.47
C PRO A 156 11.26 -10.28 -26.88
N PHE A 157 11.33 -9.36 -25.91
CA PHE A 157 12.04 -8.10 -26.05
C PHE A 157 13.51 -8.42 -26.36
N ALA A 158 14.01 -7.99 -27.51
CA ALA A 158 15.41 -8.16 -27.87
C ALA A 158 16.25 -7.18 -27.03
N LEU A 159 17.05 -7.72 -26.12
CA LEU A 159 18.01 -6.92 -25.37
C LEU A 159 19.09 -6.41 -26.33
N PRO A 160 19.53 -5.14 -26.19
CA PRO A 160 20.70 -4.64 -26.90
C PRO A 160 21.97 -5.46 -26.57
N ASP A 161 22.84 -5.68 -27.56
CA ASP A 161 24.05 -6.52 -27.46
C ASP A 161 25.04 -6.11 -26.35
N TRP A 162 24.98 -4.86 -25.88
CA TRP A 162 25.84 -4.34 -24.83
C TRP A 162 25.32 -4.60 -23.41
N ILE A 163 24.10 -5.14 -23.27
CA ILE A 163 23.54 -5.57 -21.98
C ILE A 163 23.76 -7.07 -21.83
N PRO A 164 24.51 -7.53 -20.81
CA PRO A 164 24.67 -8.97 -20.58
C PRO A 164 23.34 -9.63 -20.25
N GLU A 165 22.92 -10.55 -21.13
CA GLU A 165 21.63 -11.24 -21.02
C GLU A 165 21.49 -12.00 -19.70
N VAL A 166 22.56 -12.65 -19.25
CA VAL A 166 22.60 -13.41 -17.99
C VAL A 166 22.31 -12.49 -16.80
N ALA A 167 23.08 -11.40 -16.65
CA ALA A 167 22.89 -10.45 -15.54
C ALA A 167 21.49 -9.82 -15.57
N TRP A 168 20.98 -9.51 -16.77
CA TRP A 168 19.64 -8.97 -16.93
C TRP A 168 18.55 -9.96 -16.48
N ASN A 169 18.67 -11.22 -16.86
CA ASN A 169 17.73 -12.26 -16.46
C ASN A 169 17.72 -12.47 -14.93
N ASP A 170 18.88 -12.43 -14.28
CA ASP A 170 18.99 -12.52 -12.82
C ASP A 170 18.30 -11.35 -12.12
N PHE A 171 18.44 -10.13 -12.66
CA PHE A 171 17.74 -8.95 -12.16
C PHE A 171 16.22 -9.06 -12.29
N VAL A 172 15.72 -9.58 -13.42
CA VAL A 172 14.30 -9.85 -13.63
C VAL A 172 13.80 -10.92 -12.65
N ALA A 173 14.58 -11.97 -12.41
CA ALA A 173 14.25 -13.05 -11.47
C ALA A 173 14.15 -12.52 -10.03
N MET A 174 15.13 -11.73 -9.58
CA MET A 174 15.15 -11.09 -8.26
C MET A 174 13.91 -10.18 -8.06
N ARG A 175 13.53 -9.40 -9.08
CA ARG A 175 12.31 -8.57 -9.02
C ARG A 175 11.02 -9.38 -8.93
N LYS A 176 10.94 -10.55 -9.57
CA LYS A 176 9.81 -11.48 -9.42
C LYS A 176 9.75 -12.05 -8.00
N GLN A 177 10.90 -12.43 -7.44
CA GLN A 177 11.00 -12.91 -6.06
C GLN A 177 10.57 -11.83 -5.03
N MET A 178 10.91 -10.57 -5.28
CA MET A 178 10.44 -9.42 -4.47
C MET A 178 8.97 -9.03 -4.72
N ARG A 179 8.22 -9.80 -5.53
CA ARG A 179 6.82 -9.52 -5.92
C ARG A 179 6.64 -8.16 -6.61
N LYS A 180 7.68 -7.67 -7.27
CA LYS A 180 7.70 -6.41 -8.04
C LYS A 180 8.12 -6.65 -9.50
N PRO A 181 7.38 -7.51 -10.25
CA PRO A 181 7.73 -7.85 -11.63
C PRO A 181 7.80 -6.60 -12.50
N MET A 182 8.75 -6.59 -13.44
CA MET A 182 8.96 -5.45 -14.32
C MET A 182 7.98 -5.51 -15.50
N GLY A 183 7.15 -4.47 -15.68
CA GLY A 183 6.31 -4.31 -16.86
C GLY A 183 7.11 -3.77 -18.07
N GLU A 184 6.56 -3.87 -19.27
CA GLU A 184 7.23 -3.47 -20.52
C GLU A 184 7.77 -2.02 -20.51
N ALA A 185 6.98 -1.08 -19.98
CA ALA A 185 7.43 0.32 -19.84
C ALA A 185 8.63 0.46 -18.89
N ALA A 186 8.67 -0.36 -17.82
CA ALA A 186 9.79 -0.36 -16.87
C ALA A 186 11.04 -1.03 -17.45
N ILE A 187 10.89 -2.02 -18.35
CA ILE A 187 12.01 -2.60 -19.11
C ILE A 187 12.66 -1.52 -19.97
N LYS A 188 11.87 -0.77 -20.76
CA LYS A 188 12.37 0.34 -21.59
C LYS A 188 13.07 1.41 -20.76
N LEU A 189 12.51 1.76 -19.60
CA LEU A 189 13.09 2.75 -18.70
C LEU A 189 14.41 2.27 -18.06
N ALA A 190 14.49 0.98 -17.72
CA ALA A 190 15.69 0.38 -17.15
C ALA A 190 16.84 0.29 -18.18
N VAL A 191 16.54 -0.05 -19.44
CA VAL A 191 17.53 0.02 -20.54
C VAL A 191 18.05 1.44 -20.73
N LYS A 192 17.16 2.44 -20.74
CA LYS A 192 17.55 3.86 -20.83
C LYS A 192 18.41 4.31 -19.64
N ALA A 193 18.13 3.79 -18.44
CA ALA A 193 18.95 4.07 -17.26
C ALA A 193 20.36 3.46 -17.40
N LEU A 194 20.47 2.23 -17.90
CA LEU A 194 21.77 1.60 -18.16
C LEU A 194 22.55 2.32 -19.24
N GLU A 195 21.90 2.79 -20.30
CA GLU A 195 22.54 3.57 -21.36
C GLU A 195 23.13 4.87 -20.82
N LYS A 196 22.39 5.58 -19.96
CA LYS A 196 22.89 6.76 -19.26
C LYS A 196 24.09 6.44 -18.38
N LEU A 197 23.98 5.41 -17.54
CA LEU A 197 25.05 5.01 -16.61
C LEU A 197 26.30 4.55 -17.35
N ARG A 198 26.13 3.89 -18.51
CA ARG A 198 27.21 3.54 -19.43
C ARG A 198 27.91 4.77 -19.98
N GLY A 199 27.16 5.80 -20.38
CA GLY A 199 27.72 7.09 -20.79
C GLY A 199 28.51 7.80 -19.69
N GLU A 200 28.18 7.53 -18.42
CA GLU A 200 28.90 8.01 -17.24
C GLU A 200 30.12 7.12 -16.86
N GLY A 201 30.44 6.10 -17.67
CA GLY A 201 31.57 5.20 -17.46
C GLY A 201 31.29 4.04 -16.50
N ASN A 202 30.02 3.77 -16.17
CA ASN A 202 29.65 2.61 -15.37
C ASN A 202 29.43 1.40 -16.26
N GLU A 203 30.09 0.28 -15.92
CA GLU A 203 29.86 -0.99 -16.62
C GLU A 203 28.44 -1.52 -16.36
N PRO A 204 27.61 -1.74 -17.40
CA PRO A 204 26.23 -2.18 -17.25
C PRO A 204 26.07 -3.47 -16.43
N GLN A 205 27.01 -4.41 -16.57
CA GLN A 205 27.03 -5.66 -15.81
C GLN A 205 27.14 -5.40 -14.30
N ALA A 206 28.13 -4.61 -13.91
CA ALA A 206 28.42 -4.33 -12.50
C ALA A 206 27.28 -3.53 -11.84
N VAL A 207 26.60 -2.66 -12.60
CA VAL A 207 25.43 -1.91 -12.12
C VAL A 207 24.27 -2.86 -11.79
N ILE A 208 24.06 -3.85 -12.65
CA ILE A 208 23.02 -4.86 -12.46
C ILE A 208 23.36 -5.74 -11.25
N GLU A 209 24.59 -6.25 -11.18
CA GLU A 209 25.08 -7.08 -10.06
C GLU A 209 25.00 -6.33 -8.71
N GLN A 210 25.40 -5.06 -8.66
CA GLN A 210 25.25 -4.21 -7.48
C GLN A 210 23.79 -4.14 -7.02
N SER A 211 22.86 -3.98 -7.98
CA SER A 211 21.44 -3.84 -7.70
C SER A 211 20.84 -5.15 -7.19
N ILE A 212 21.25 -6.30 -7.75
CA ILE A 212 20.88 -7.63 -7.26
C ILE A 212 21.41 -7.84 -5.84
N MET A 213 22.71 -7.63 -5.62
CA MET A 213 23.36 -7.84 -4.32
C MET A 213 22.75 -6.97 -3.21
N ARG A 214 22.33 -5.75 -3.54
CA ARG A 214 21.70 -4.82 -2.57
C ARG A 214 20.17 -4.93 -2.50
N GLY A 215 19.55 -5.81 -3.29
CA GLY A 215 18.10 -5.96 -3.34
C GLY A 215 17.36 -4.70 -3.82
N TRP A 216 18.00 -3.93 -4.70
CA TRP A 216 17.44 -2.69 -5.24
C TRP A 216 16.57 -2.97 -6.46
N THR A 217 15.43 -2.27 -6.53
CA THR A 217 14.54 -2.33 -7.70
C THR A 217 14.97 -1.38 -8.82
N GLY A 218 15.84 -0.40 -8.54
CA GLY A 218 16.39 0.54 -9.52
C GLY A 218 17.84 0.23 -9.85
N LEU A 219 18.33 0.82 -10.95
CA LEU A 219 19.72 0.74 -11.41
C LEU A 219 20.40 2.08 -11.11
N PHE A 220 21.56 2.04 -10.45
CA PHE A 220 22.25 3.22 -9.90
C PHE A 220 23.75 3.19 -10.23
N PRO A 221 24.44 4.34 -10.20
CA PRO A 221 25.89 4.39 -10.37
C PRO A 221 26.63 3.44 -9.42
N LEU A 222 27.79 2.94 -9.87
CA LEU A 222 28.63 2.06 -9.06
C LEU A 222 29.12 2.81 -7.81
N ARG A 223 28.92 2.20 -6.64
CA ARG A 223 29.49 2.69 -5.38
C ARG A 223 30.90 2.12 -5.18
N GLY A 224 31.68 2.70 -4.28
CA GLY A 224 33.11 2.41 -4.10
C GLY A 224 33.52 0.93 -4.01
N ASP A 225 32.62 0.04 -3.57
CA ASP A 225 32.86 -1.42 -3.52
C ASP A 225 32.81 -2.09 -4.92
N PHE A 226 32.14 -1.46 -5.88
CA PHE A 226 31.90 -1.94 -7.25
C PHE A 226 32.51 -1.03 -8.34
N ALA A 227 32.91 0.20 -7.98
CA ALA A 227 33.57 1.12 -8.90
C ALA A 227 35.04 0.74 -9.04
N LYS A 228 35.49 0.42 -10.27
CA LYS A 228 36.94 0.39 -10.57
C LYS A 228 37.48 1.79 -10.30
N THR A 229 38.37 1.90 -9.33
CA THR A 229 38.89 3.15 -8.77
C THR A 229 39.70 3.96 -9.78
N THR A 230 39.06 4.93 -10.44
CA THR A 230 39.77 6.16 -10.84
C THR A 230 39.67 7.13 -9.67
N LYS A 231 40.76 7.25 -8.90
CA LYS A 231 40.89 8.24 -7.83
C LYS A 231 40.70 9.65 -8.43
N GLN A 232 39.51 10.24 -8.25
CA GLN A 232 39.37 11.69 -8.36
C GLN A 232 40.04 12.32 -7.13
N ALA A 233 40.99 13.22 -7.36
CA ALA A 233 41.63 13.99 -6.30
C ALA A 233 40.56 14.81 -5.56
N SER A 234 40.62 14.77 -4.22
CA SER A 234 39.76 15.56 -3.33
C SER A 234 39.84 17.05 -3.70
N ARG A 235 38.69 17.72 -3.76
CA ARG A 235 38.59 19.18 -4.00
C ARG A 235 39.15 20.01 -2.84
N HIS A 236 39.46 19.37 -1.71
CA HIS A 236 40.07 19.96 -0.52
C HIS A 236 41.43 19.31 -0.26
N SER A 237 42.39 19.58 -1.14
CA SER A 237 43.81 19.32 -0.93
C SER A 237 44.57 20.64 -0.87
N GLY A 238 45.71 20.69 -0.17
CA GLY A 238 46.54 21.90 -0.08
C GLY A 238 46.51 22.63 1.26
N PHE A 239 45.93 22.04 2.31
CA PHE A 239 46.04 22.58 3.68
C PHE A 239 47.49 22.70 4.16
N ASP A 240 48.39 21.85 3.66
CA ASP A 240 49.82 21.86 3.99
C ASP A 240 50.60 23.02 3.33
N GLN A 241 49.96 23.74 2.39
CA GLN A 241 50.56 24.88 1.67
C GLN A 241 50.08 26.24 2.20
N VAL A 242 49.14 26.24 3.16
CA VAL A 242 48.63 27.48 3.77
C VAL A 242 49.48 27.77 5.01
N ASP A 243 50.24 28.86 4.98
CA ASP A 243 51.00 29.31 6.15
C ASP A 243 50.04 30.02 7.13
N TYR A 244 49.57 29.27 8.12
CA TYR A 244 48.65 29.76 9.15
C TYR A 244 49.31 30.71 10.18
N ARG A 245 50.59 31.07 10.02
CA ARG A 245 51.29 32.01 10.90
C ARG A 245 51.33 33.45 10.37
N GLU A 246 50.91 33.69 9.13
CA GLU A 246 50.73 35.06 8.63
C GLU A 246 49.54 35.72 9.34
N GLY A 247 49.80 36.82 10.05
CA GLY A 247 48.77 37.59 10.75
C GLY A 247 48.55 37.20 12.22
N VAL A 248 49.46 36.43 12.82
CA VAL A 248 49.47 36.22 14.29
C VAL A 248 50.80 36.73 14.83
N ASN A 249 50.73 37.80 15.63
CA ASN A 249 51.89 38.33 16.33
C ASN A 249 52.43 37.29 17.33
N SER A 250 53.70 37.41 17.73
CA SER A 250 54.35 36.45 18.65
C SER A 250 53.69 36.36 20.04
N ASP A 251 52.81 37.30 20.38
CA ASP A 251 52.01 37.34 21.60
C ASP A 251 50.60 36.74 21.45
N GLY A 252 50.27 36.21 20.26
CA GLY A 252 48.97 35.59 19.96
C GLY A 252 47.86 36.59 19.62
N SER A 253 48.17 37.86 19.39
CA SER A 253 47.21 38.84 18.87
C SER A 253 47.14 38.81 17.34
N PHE A 254 45.95 39.10 16.80
CA PHE A 254 45.66 39.22 15.37
C PHE A 254 45.76 40.67 14.91
#